data_AF-A0A1F5N0K7-F1
#
_entry.id   AF-A0A1F5N0K7-F1
#
_cell.length_a   1.000
_cell.length_b   1.000
_cell.length_c   1.000
_cell.angle_alpha   90.00
_cell.angle_beta   90.00
_cell.angle_gamma   90.00
#
_symmetry.space_group_name_H-M   'P 1'
#
loop_
_entity.id
_entity.type
_entity.pdbx_description
1 polymer ?
#
loop_
_entity_poly.entity_id
_entity_poly.type
_entity_poly.pdbx_seq_one_letter_code
_entity_poly.pdbx_strand_id
1 'polypeptide(L)'
;MKIIYTKHTLEKFIELEKEGWKITKTKIRQIIKNPKWKGVTHYSQETVIGLMDERHILRIVLDRQSAIIKVITFHIGRRGKYESTL
;
A
#
# COMPACT_ATOMS: atom_id res chain seq x y z
N MET A 1 -12.56 -1.58 12.40
CA MET A 1 -11.43 -2.02 11.56
C MET A 1 -10.12 -1.56 12.16
N LYS A 2 -9.28 -2.49 12.63
CA LYS A 2 -7.96 -2.20 13.20
C LYS A 2 -6.89 -2.44 12.14
N ILE A 3 -5.99 -1.47 11.92
CA ILE A 3 -4.85 -1.64 10.99
C ILE A 3 -3.60 -1.85 11.84
N ILE A 4 -2.88 -2.94 11.57
CA ILE A 4 -1.58 -3.24 12.19
C ILE A 4 -0.49 -3.22 11.12
N TYR A 5 0.71 -2.83 11.52
CA TYR A 5 1.88 -2.72 10.65
C TYR A 5 2.93 -3.71 11.13
N THR A 6 3.49 -4.49 10.21
CA THR A 6 4.63 -5.36 10.52
C THR A 6 5.89 -4.52 10.77
N LYS A 7 6.90 -5.10 11.44
CA LYS A 7 8.22 -4.47 11.60
C LYS A 7 8.80 -4.02 10.25
N HIS A 8 8.76 -4.91 9.26
CA HIS A 8 9.18 -4.61 7.88
C HIS A 8 8.44 -3.40 7.30
N THR A 9 7.13 -3.27 7.53
CA THR A 9 6.36 -2.13 7.06
C THR A 9 6.79 -0.82 7.75
N LEU A 10 7.12 -0.87 9.04
CA LEU A 10 7.60 0.30 9.79
C LEU A 10 8.97 0.76 9.29
N GLU A 11 9.87 -0.17 8.97
CA GLU A 11 11.18 0.11 8.36
C GLU A 11 11.01 0.77 6.98
N LYS A 12 10.09 0.25 6.17
CA LYS A 12 9.72 0.81 4.86
C LYS A 12 9.29 2.27 4.91
N PHE A 13 8.60 2.72 5.97
CA PHE A 13 8.28 4.14 6.14
C PHE A 13 9.54 4.99 6.24
N ILE A 14 10.51 4.54 7.03
CA ILE A 14 11.77 5.25 7.27
C ILE A 14 12.62 5.28 5.98
N GLU A 15 12.70 4.15 5.28
CA GLU A 15 13.43 4.04 4.02
C GLU A 15 12.87 5.00 2.96
N LEU A 16 11.55 4.98 2.75
CA LEU A 16 10.92 5.81 1.74
C LEU A 16 10.96 7.29 2.12
N GLU A 17 10.90 7.62 3.41
CA GLU A 17 11.09 9.01 3.87
C GLU A 17 12.51 9.52 3.56
N LYS A 18 13.55 8.69 3.73
CA LYS A 18 14.92 9.03 3.32
C LYS A 18 15.07 9.25 1.82
N GLU A 19 14.24 8.60 1.02
CA GLU A 19 14.17 8.78 -0.44
C GLU A 19 13.28 9.98 -0.85
N GLY A 20 12.76 10.76 0.10
CA GLY A 20 11.94 11.94 -0.15
C GLY A 20 10.43 11.66 -0.22
N TRP A 21 9.99 10.43 0.08
CA TRP A 21 8.59 10.03 0.03
C TRP A 21 7.95 10.03 1.42
N LYS A 22 7.17 11.07 1.71
CA LYS A 22 6.42 11.17 2.96
C LYS A 22 5.10 10.40 2.90
N ILE A 23 5.14 9.11 3.21
CA ILE A 23 3.93 8.28 3.35
C ILE A 23 3.47 8.29 4.80
N THR A 24 2.18 8.53 5.04
CA THR A 24 1.60 8.53 6.39
C THR A 24 0.68 7.33 6.61
N LYS A 25 0.54 6.90 7.86
CA LYS A 25 -0.47 5.90 8.27
C LYS A 25 -1.89 6.32 7.88
N THR A 26 -2.17 7.63 7.88
CA THR A 26 -3.44 8.20 7.41
C THR A 26 -3.64 7.98 5.92
N LYS A 27 -2.62 8.23 5.09
CA LYS A 27 -2.66 7.96 3.65
C LYS A 27 -2.90 6.48 3.34
N ILE A 28 -2.17 5.59 4.02
CA ILE A 28 -2.39 4.13 3.92
C ILE A 28 -3.82 3.76 4.29
N ARG A 29 -4.34 4.28 5.42
CA ARG A 29 -5.72 4.03 5.84
C ARG A 29 -6.74 4.50 4.81
N GLN A 30 -6.54 5.67 4.22
CA GLN A 30 -7.42 6.21 3.18
C GLN A 30 -7.45 5.29 1.95
N ILE A 31 -6.27 4.84 1.48
CA ILE A 31 -6.15 3.94 0.33
C ILE A 31 -6.78 2.58 0.63
N ILE A 32 -6.59 2.01 1.82
CA ILE A 32 -7.22 0.74 2.20
C ILE A 32 -8.75 0.85 2.24
N LYS A 33 -9.30 1.99 2.67
CA LYS A 33 -10.74 2.23 2.75
C LYS A 33 -11.36 2.49 1.37
N ASN A 34 -10.71 3.31 0.56
CA ASN A 34 -11.19 3.71 -0.76
C ASN A 34 -10.06 3.57 -1.79
N PRO A 35 -9.72 2.34 -2.17
CA PRO A 35 -8.66 2.12 -3.14
C PRO A 35 -9.13 2.51 -4.53
N LYS A 36 -8.20 3.04 -5.33
CA LYS A 36 -8.46 3.22 -6.76
C LYS A 36 -8.53 1.89 -7.48
N TRP A 37 -7.67 0.95 -7.07
CA TRP A 37 -7.67 -0.41 -7.61
C TRP A 37 -7.44 -1.46 -6.53
N LYS A 38 -8.00 -2.64 -6.77
CA LYS A 38 -7.83 -3.82 -5.94
C LYS A 38 -7.34 -4.96 -6.82
N GLY A 39 -6.51 -5.82 -6.26
CA GLY A 39 -6.04 -7.02 -6.95
C GLY A 39 -5.41 -7.99 -5.98
N VAL A 40 -4.77 -9.02 -6.50
CA VAL A 40 -4.03 -10.00 -5.70
C VAL A 40 -2.60 -10.12 -6.19
N THR A 41 -1.67 -10.49 -5.30
CA THR A 41 -0.32 -10.89 -5.72
C THR A 41 -0.36 -12.29 -6.35
N HIS A 42 0.74 -12.71 -6.99
CA HIS A 42 0.92 -14.10 -7.43
C HIS A 42 0.80 -15.13 -6.30
N TYR A 43 0.97 -14.71 -5.04
CA TYR A 43 0.82 -15.53 -3.83
C TYR A 43 -0.57 -15.37 -3.19
N SER A 44 -1.58 -14.92 -3.94
CA SER A 44 -2.96 -14.73 -3.48
C SER A 44 -3.12 -13.75 -2.32
N GLN A 45 -2.17 -12.83 -2.11
CA GLN A 45 -2.29 -11.80 -1.08
C GLN A 45 -3.07 -10.61 -1.61
N GLU A 46 -3.98 -10.06 -0.82
CA GLU A 46 -4.76 -8.88 -1.22
C GLU A 46 -3.82 -7.68 -1.42
N THR A 47 -4.06 -6.96 -2.50
CA THR A 47 -3.38 -5.71 -2.81
C THR A 47 -4.37 -4.61 -3.11
N VAL A 48 -4.07 -3.43 -2.60
CA VAL A 48 -4.82 -2.22 -2.85
C VAL A 48 -3.88 -1.13 -3.35
N ILE A 49 -4.34 -0.36 -4.32
CA ILE A 49 -3.55 0.69 -4.96
C ILE A 49 -4.29 2.02 -4.83
N GLY A 50 -3.54 3.06 -4.50
CA GLY A 50 -4.04 4.44 -4.50
C GLY A 50 -3.02 5.40 -5.08
N LEU A 51 -3.48 6.61 -5.40
CA LEU A 51 -2.62 7.66 -5.95
C LEU A 51 -1.78 8.30 -4.84
N MET A 52 -0.47 8.44 -5.08
CA MET A 52 0.40 9.28 -4.27
C MET A 52 0.37 10.71 -4.78
N ASP A 53 0.56 10.87 -6.09
CA ASP A 53 0.51 12.14 -6.81
C ASP A 53 0.03 11.88 -8.27
N GLU A 54 0.20 12.87 -9.14
CA GLU A 54 -0.19 12.79 -10.55
C GLU A 54 0.52 11.70 -11.36
N ARG A 55 1.73 11.29 -10.94
CA ARG A 55 2.65 10.40 -11.65
C ARG A 55 2.96 9.11 -10.89
N HIS A 56 2.61 9.04 -9.61
CA HIS A 56 2.98 7.92 -8.74
C HIS A 56 1.78 7.30 -8.03
N ILE A 57 1.87 6.00 -7.82
CA ILE A 57 0.91 5.20 -7.06
C ILE A 57 1.59 4.56 -5.85
N LEU A 58 0.79 4.26 -4.83
CA LEU A 58 1.17 3.44 -3.70
C LEU A 58 0.42 2.11 -3.80
N ARG A 59 1.17 1.03 -3.99
CA ARG A 59 0.67 -0.34 -3.89
C ARG A 59 0.90 -0.83 -2.46
N ILE A 60 -0.16 -1.31 -1.83
CA ILE A 60 -0.16 -1.79 -0.45
C ILE A 60 -0.57 -3.26 -0.49
N VAL A 61 0.27 -4.13 0.06
CA VAL A 61 -0.02 -5.55 0.23
C VAL A 61 -0.51 -5.77 1.65
N LEU A 62 -1.66 -6.42 1.77
CA LEU A 62 -2.31 -6.61 3.06
C LEU A 62 -2.91 -8.01 3.19
N ASP A 63 -3.07 -8.41 4.45
CA ASP A 63 -3.77 -9.61 4.86
C ASP A 63 -4.96 -9.21 5.73
N ARG A 64 -6.17 -9.62 5.33
CA ARG A 64 -7.41 -9.36 6.06
C ARG A 64 -7.78 -10.57 6.89
N GLN A 65 -7.83 -10.38 8.20
CA GLN A 65 -8.30 -11.39 9.14
C GLN A 65 -9.45 -10.80 9.95
N SER A 66 -10.68 -11.12 9.56
CA SER A 66 -11.93 -10.66 10.17
C SER A 66 -11.95 -9.14 10.42
N ALA A 67 -11.59 -8.68 11.63
CA ALA A 67 -11.62 -7.27 12.03
C ALA A 67 -10.27 -6.53 11.91
N ILE A 68 -9.19 -7.26 11.57
CA ILE A 68 -7.81 -6.77 11.52
C ILE A 68 -7.32 -6.77 10.07
N ILE A 69 -6.72 -5.65 9.68
CA ILE A 69 -5.97 -5.53 8.43
C ILE A 69 -4.49 -5.44 8.79
N LYS A 70 -3.72 -6.44 8.39
CA LYS A 70 -2.27 -6.46 8.54
C LYS A 70 -1.65 -5.93 7.27
N VAL A 71 -0.98 -4.78 7.34
CA VAL A 71 -0.16 -4.29 6.24
C VAL A 71 1.16 -5.06 6.26
N ILE A 72 1.41 -5.81 5.19
CA ILE A 72 2.59 -6.66 5.05
C ILE A 72 3.76 -5.82 4.53
N THR A 73 3.52 -5.05 3.46
CA THR A 73 4.50 -4.16 2.82
C THR A 73 3.80 -3.15 1.90
N PHE A 74 4.53 -2.15 1.43
CA PHE A 74 4.08 -1.21 0.40
C PHE A 74 5.22 -0.70 -0.48
N HIS A 75 4.86 -0.29 -1.70
CA HIS A 75 5.80 0.17 -2.71
C HIS A 75 5.23 1.36 -3.47
N ILE A 76 6.10 2.31 -3.79
CA ILE A 76 5.79 3.38 -4.74
C ILE A 76 6.11 2.88 -6.14
N GLY A 77 5.21 3.17 -7.08
CA GLY A 77 5.42 2.91 -8.49
C GLY A 77 5.06 4.12 -9.32
N ARG A 78 5.60 4.21 -10.54
CA ARG A 78 5.09 5.14 -11.55
C ARG A 78 3.74 4.66 -12.06
N ARG A 79 2.84 5.60 -12.36
CA ARG A 79 1.61 5.35 -13.12
C ARG A 79 1.95 4.76 -14.49
N GLY A 80 1.00 4.06 -15.09
CA GLY A 80 1.23 3.21 -16.27
C GLY A 80 1.86 1.85 -15.96
N LYS A 81 2.80 1.73 -15.01
CA LYS A 81 3.48 0.44 -14.74
C LYS A 81 2.54 -0.64 -14.18
N TYR A 82 1.57 -0.24 -13.36
CA TYR A 82 0.59 -1.16 -12.77
C TYR A 82 -0.82 -0.97 -13.31
N GLU A 83 -1.07 0.09 -14.11
CA GLU A 83 -2.34 0.28 -14.81
C GLU A 83 -2.52 -0.77 -15.93
N SER A 84 -1.42 -1.28 -16.51
CA SER A 84 -1.44 -2.34 -17.54
C SER A 84 -1.61 -3.76 -17.00
N THR A 85 -1.53 -3.98 -15.69
CA THR A 85 -1.60 -5.31 -15.04
C THR A 85 -2.85 -5.45 -14.16
N LEU A 86 -3.80 -4.52 -14.33
CA LEU A 86 -5.10 -4.49 -13.67
C LEU A 86 -6.19 -5.00 -14.60
#